data_AF-A0A9E2U6F3-F1
#
_entry.id   AF-A0A9E2U6F3-F1
#
_cell.length_a   1.000
_cell.length_b   1.000
_cell.length_c   1.000
_cell.angle_alpha   90.00
_cell.angle_beta   90.00
_cell.angle_gamma   90.00
#
_symmetry.space_group_name_H-M   'P 1'
#
loop_
_entity.id
_entity.type
_entity.pdbx_description
1 polymer ?
#
loop_
_entity_poly.entity_id
_entity_poly.type
_entity_poly.pdbx_seq_one_letter_code
_entity_poly.pdbx_strand_id
1 'polypeptide(L)'
;MIATSLVILLIPLWIVLGLLALLGAFALLGRIQNGRYLRPIITVVAKVPLFKRWLEKASNAALERSNPELASAMKKMQRSGALRDPQRAQAAMSNLTAPERRALIEMQDEQGLAPEATNRQMRRRLEKARRDAQRKR
;
A
#
# COMPACT_ATOMS: atom_id res chain seq x y z
N MET A 1 -30.22 9.99 45.34
CA MET A 1 -29.36 10.85 44.51
C MET A 1 -27.90 10.40 44.43
N ILE A 2 -27.34 9.70 45.44
CA ILE A 2 -25.91 9.29 45.47
C ILE A 2 -25.58 8.18 44.46
N ALA A 3 -26.50 7.21 44.27
CA ALA A 3 -26.30 6.10 43.33
C ALA A 3 -26.19 6.56 41.87
N THR A 4 -26.96 7.58 41.47
CA THR A 4 -26.92 8.15 40.11
C THR A 4 -25.57 8.80 39.82
N SER A 5 -25.00 9.50 40.80
CA SER A 5 -23.69 10.15 40.69
C SER A 5 -22.56 9.13 40.52
N LEU A 6 -22.61 8.02 41.25
CA LEU A 6 -21.63 6.92 41.16
C LEU A 6 -21.66 6.25 39.78
N VAL A 7 -22.85 6.02 39.22
CA VAL A 7 -23.01 5.44 37.88
C VAL A 7 -22.44 6.37 36.81
N ILE A 8 -22.69 7.68 36.90
CA ILE A 8 -22.14 8.68 35.96
C ILE A 8 -20.61 8.73 36.03
N LEU A 9 -20.03 8.59 37.22
CA LEU A 9 -18.57 8.54 37.42
C LEU A 9 -17.94 7.24 36.88
N LEU A 10 -18.71 6.16 36.78
CA LEU A 10 -18.30 4.89 36.17
C LEU A 10 -18.38 4.88 34.64
N ILE A 11 -19.13 5.79 34.01
CA ILE A 11 -19.22 5.91 32.54
C ILE A 11 -17.83 5.96 31.87
N PRO A 12 -16.89 6.85 32.26
CA PRO A 12 -15.57 6.87 31.65
C PRO A 12 -14.80 5.55 31.83
N LEU A 13 -14.96 4.88 32.99
CA LEU A 13 -14.32 3.59 33.24
C LEU A 13 -14.87 2.49 32.31
N TRP A 14 -16.19 2.45 32.12
CA TRP A 14 -16.83 1.53 31.17
C TRP A 14 -16.45 1.81 29.72
N ILE A 15 -16.27 3.09 29.34
CA ILE A 15 -15.78 3.47 28.01
C ILE A 15 -14.36 2.93 27.81
N VAL A 16 -13.46 3.15 28.77
CA VAL A 16 -12.07 2.65 28.70
C VAL A 16 -12.05 1.12 28.65
N LEU A 17 -12.85 0.46 29.48
CA LEU A 17 -12.95 -1.00 29.50
C LEU A 17 -13.49 -1.55 28.18
N GLY A 18 -14.51 -0.91 27.61
CA GLY A 18 -15.03 -1.24 26.29
C GLY A 18 -14.00 -1.04 25.18
N LEU A 19 -13.22 0.04 25.23
CA LEU A 19 -12.15 0.30 24.27
C LEU A 19 -11.04 -0.76 24.36
N LEU A 20 -10.65 -1.13 25.57
CA LEU A 20 -9.67 -2.18 25.84
C LEU A 20 -10.17 -3.55 25.36
N ALA A 21 -11.44 -3.88 25.62
CA ALA A 21 -12.06 -5.10 25.13
C ALA A 21 -12.09 -5.14 23.60
N LEU A 22 -12.41 -4.00 22.96
CA LEU A 22 -12.42 -3.87 21.51
C LEU A 22 -11.01 -4.02 20.92
N LEU A 23 -10.01 -3.33 21.47
CA LEU A 23 -8.59 -3.49 21.11
C LEU A 23 -8.12 -4.94 21.28
N GLY A 24 -8.45 -5.56 22.40
CA GLY A 24 -8.15 -6.97 22.68
C GLY A 24 -8.81 -7.91 21.66
N ALA A 25 -10.07 -7.66 21.31
CA ALA A 25 -10.77 -8.41 20.27
C ALA A 25 -10.09 -8.25 18.90
N PHE A 26 -9.72 -7.03 18.50
CA PHE A 26 -8.98 -6.79 17.25
C PHE A 26 -7.61 -7.48 17.24
N ALA A 27 -6.87 -7.43 18.34
CA ALA A 27 -5.58 -8.11 18.48
C ALA A 27 -5.74 -9.64 18.39
N LEU A 28 -6.78 -10.18 19.02
CA LEU A 28 -7.08 -11.61 18.99
C LEU A 28 -7.52 -12.07 17.59
N LEU A 29 -8.40 -11.30 16.93
CA LEU A 29 -8.78 -11.53 15.53
C LEU A 29 -7.60 -11.39 14.57
N GLY A 30 -6.62 -10.53 14.88
CA GLY A 30 -5.39 -10.37 14.10
C GLY A 30 -4.48 -11.58 14.19
N ARG A 31 -4.40 -12.18 15.38
CA ARG A 31 -3.60 -13.38 15.63
C ARG A 31 -4.25 -14.65 15.10
N ILE A 32 -5.58 -14.74 15.12
CA ILE A 32 -6.33 -15.90 14.65
C ILE A 32 -6.47 -15.85 13.12
N GLN A 33 -5.97 -16.89 12.43
CA GLN A 33 -6.07 -17.05 10.96
C GLN A 33 -5.47 -15.89 10.13
N ASN A 34 -4.30 -15.35 10.51
CA ASN A 34 -3.60 -14.28 9.77
C ASN A 34 -4.46 -13.04 9.50
N GLY A 35 -5.40 -12.70 10.40
CA GLY A 35 -6.24 -11.52 10.25
C GLY A 35 -7.29 -11.63 9.14
N ARG A 36 -7.72 -12.85 8.78
CA ARG A 36 -8.81 -13.09 7.80
C ARG A 36 -10.06 -12.29 8.12
N TYR A 37 -10.39 -12.13 9.40
CA TYR A 37 -11.55 -11.37 9.87
C TYR A 37 -11.30 -9.85 9.96
N LEU A 38 -10.05 -9.38 9.94
CA LEU A 38 -9.76 -7.96 9.80
C LEU A 38 -9.94 -7.47 8.37
N ARG A 39 -9.69 -8.33 7.36
CA ARG A 39 -9.88 -7.97 5.94
C ARG A 39 -11.23 -7.31 5.65
N PRO A 40 -12.40 -7.86 6.04
CA PRO A 40 -13.69 -7.23 5.76
C PRO A 40 -13.90 -5.92 6.53
N ILE A 41 -13.34 -5.77 7.73
CA ILE A 41 -13.46 -4.53 8.50
C ILE A 41 -12.65 -3.43 7.82
N ILE A 42 -11.40 -3.72 7.44
CA ILE A 42 -10.52 -2.77 6.76
C ILE A 42 -11.12 -2.37 5.41
N THR A 43 -11.73 -3.29 4.66
CA THR A 43 -12.37 -2.94 3.38
C THR A 43 -13.60 -2.06 3.56
N VAL A 44 -14.38 -2.24 4.64
CA VAL A 44 -15.51 -1.35 4.96
C VAL A 44 -15.02 0.03 5.38
N VAL A 45 -14.00 0.11 6.25
CA VAL A 45 -13.41 1.39 6.67
C VAL A 45 -12.77 2.11 5.49
N ALA A 46 -12.08 1.39 4.60
CA ALA A 46 -11.47 1.95 3.39
C ALA A 46 -12.48 2.45 2.35
N LYS A 47 -13.76 2.03 2.42
CA LYS A 47 -14.84 2.60 1.57
C LYS A 47 -15.23 4.02 2.01
N VAL A 48 -14.91 4.42 3.24
CA VAL A 48 -15.22 5.76 3.73
C VAL A 48 -14.25 6.75 3.07
N PRO A 49 -14.73 7.65 2.18
CA PRO A 49 -13.85 8.52 1.40
C PRO A 49 -13.03 9.48 2.27
N LEU A 50 -13.54 9.82 3.46
CA LEU A 50 -12.82 10.65 4.42
C LEU A 50 -11.56 9.93 4.93
N PHE A 51 -11.69 8.68 5.36
CA PHE A 51 -10.57 7.90 5.87
C PHE A 51 -9.51 7.66 4.80
N LYS A 52 -9.96 7.38 3.57
CA LYS A 52 -9.07 7.24 2.40
C LYS A 52 -8.20 8.49 2.19
N ARG A 53 -8.78 9.69 2.21
CA ARG A 53 -8.04 10.96 2.04
C ARG A 53 -7.01 11.18 3.15
N TRP A 54 -7.35 10.84 4.39
CA TRP A 54 -6.42 10.93 5.51
C TRP A 54 -5.26 9.94 5.38
N LEU A 55 -5.55 8.71 4.99
CA LEU A 55 -4.53 7.68 4.77
C LEU A 55 -3.57 8.07 3.64
N GLU A 56 -4.11 8.54 2.51
CA GLU A 56 -3.30 9.02 1.38
C GLU A 56 -2.39 10.18 1.79
N LYS A 57 -2.90 11.14 2.57
CA LYS A 57 -2.11 12.28 3.06
C LYS A 57 -1.00 11.82 4.02
N ALA A 58 -1.30 10.92 4.94
CA ALA A 58 -0.32 10.38 5.87
C ALA A 58 0.75 9.55 5.14
N SER A 59 0.35 8.73 4.17
CA SER A 59 1.26 7.94 3.36
C SER A 59 2.18 8.82 2.52
N ASN A 60 1.65 9.86 1.87
CA ASN A 60 2.47 10.77 1.07
C ASN A 60 3.47 11.52 1.96
N ALA A 61 3.05 12.00 3.14
CA ALA A 61 3.93 12.68 4.08
C ALA A 61 5.04 11.77 4.63
N ALA A 62 4.73 10.49 4.90
CA ALA A 62 5.72 9.51 5.33
C ALA A 62 6.75 9.23 4.21
N LEU A 63 6.27 9.04 2.98
CA LEU A 63 7.13 8.77 1.81
C LEU A 63 8.02 9.96 1.46
N GLU A 64 7.49 11.18 1.48
CA GLU A 64 8.27 12.40 1.24
C GLU A 64 9.40 12.56 2.27
N ARG A 65 9.16 12.16 3.53
CA ARG A 65 10.16 12.20 4.59
C ARG A 65 11.22 11.11 4.46
N SER A 66 10.83 9.91 4.03
CA SER A 66 11.76 8.77 3.93
C SER A 66 12.57 8.77 2.65
N ASN A 67 11.96 9.11 1.51
CA ASN A 67 12.61 9.11 0.21
C ASN A 67 11.89 10.05 -0.77
N PRO A 68 12.42 11.27 -1.01
CA PRO A 68 11.79 12.24 -1.90
C PRO A 68 11.72 11.78 -3.37
N GLU A 69 12.70 10.99 -3.83
CA GLU A 69 12.73 10.42 -5.19
C GLU A 69 11.63 9.36 -5.38
N LEU A 70 11.36 8.56 -4.35
CA LEU A 70 10.24 7.61 -4.37
C LEU A 70 8.90 8.35 -4.42
N ALA A 71 8.76 9.41 -3.62
CA ALA A 71 7.53 10.20 -3.56
C ALA A 71 7.20 10.84 -4.93
N SER A 72 8.20 11.44 -5.60
CA SER A 72 8.02 12.00 -6.95
C SER A 72 7.69 10.92 -7.99
N ALA A 73 8.34 9.76 -7.92
CA ALA A 73 8.04 8.62 -8.79
C ALA A 73 6.60 8.12 -8.61
N MET A 74 6.17 7.92 -7.37
CA MET A 74 4.81 7.48 -7.03
C MET A 74 3.76 8.50 -7.48
N LYS A 75 4.01 9.80 -7.32
CA LYS A 75 3.12 10.88 -7.79
C LYS A 75 3.01 10.90 -9.31
N LYS A 76 4.11 10.69 -10.05
CA LYS A 76 4.12 10.57 -11.51
C LYS A 76 3.35 9.32 -11.99
N MET A 77 3.48 8.21 -11.29
CA MET A 77 2.72 6.99 -11.57
C MET A 77 1.22 7.15 -11.27
N GLN A 78 0.85 7.78 -10.15
CA GLN A 78 -0.55 8.06 -9.82
C GLN A 78 -1.21 8.96 -10.87
N ARG A 79 -0.53 10.04 -11.26
CA ARG A 79 -1.06 11.01 -12.25
C ARG A 79 -1.30 10.38 -13.63
N SER A 80 -0.47 9.43 -14.02
CA SER A 80 -0.59 8.72 -15.31
C SER A 80 -1.57 7.54 -15.27
N GLY A 81 -2.15 7.22 -14.12
CA GLY A 81 -3.05 6.07 -13.96
C GLY A 81 -2.33 4.72 -13.99
N ALA A 82 -1.02 4.70 -13.79
CA ALA A 82 -0.18 3.50 -13.79
C ALA A 82 -0.64 2.44 -12.76
N LEU A 83 -1.23 2.87 -11.64
CA LEU A 83 -1.73 1.96 -10.60
C LEU A 83 -2.97 1.16 -11.03
N ARG A 84 -3.64 1.58 -12.11
CA ARG A 84 -4.91 1.00 -12.57
C ARG A 84 -4.72 0.12 -13.81
N ASP A 85 -3.81 0.51 -14.71
CA ASP A 85 -3.55 -0.19 -15.97
C ASP A 85 -2.07 -0.57 -16.14
N PRO A 86 -1.75 -1.84 -16.41
CA PRO A 86 -0.36 -2.29 -16.56
C PRO A 86 0.35 -1.69 -17.78
N GLN A 87 -0.39 -1.39 -18.85
CA GLN A 87 0.18 -0.74 -20.04
C GLN A 87 0.58 0.71 -19.74
N ARG A 88 -0.24 1.44 -18.97
CA ARG A 88 0.08 2.80 -18.52
C ARG A 88 1.23 2.80 -17.53
N ALA A 89 1.36 1.75 -16.71
CA ALA A 89 2.50 1.59 -15.81
C ALA A 89 3.83 1.52 -16.56
N GLN A 90 3.89 0.74 -17.65
CA GLN A 90 5.10 0.65 -18.47
C GLN A 90 5.44 1.99 -19.14
N ALA A 91 4.45 2.72 -19.63
CA ALA A 91 4.64 4.05 -20.20
C ALA A 91 5.00 5.11 -19.14
N ALA A 92 4.52 4.96 -17.90
CA ALA A 92 4.89 5.84 -16.80
C ALA A 92 6.35 5.62 -16.37
N MET A 93 6.81 4.36 -16.35
CA MET A 93 8.20 3.99 -16.03
C MET A 93 9.23 4.63 -16.96
N SER A 94 8.89 4.83 -18.24
CA SER A 94 9.76 5.53 -19.19
C SER A 94 9.88 7.03 -18.91
N ASN A 95 8.90 7.63 -18.23
CA ASN A 95 8.89 9.05 -17.86
C ASN A 95 9.55 9.34 -16.50
N LEU A 96 9.97 8.30 -15.77
CA LEU A 96 10.72 8.43 -14.52
C LEU A 96 12.20 8.70 -14.80
N THR A 97 12.81 9.54 -13.97
CA THR A 97 14.26 9.75 -14.00
C THR A 97 15.01 8.49 -13.50
N ALA A 98 16.32 8.41 -13.77
CA ALA A 98 17.13 7.29 -13.30
C ALA A 98 17.09 7.07 -11.77
N PRO A 99 17.20 8.11 -10.91
CA PRO A 99 17.06 7.93 -9.46
C PRO A 99 15.64 7.52 -9.03
N GLU A 100 14.60 8.15 -9.58
CA GLU A 100 13.19 7.81 -9.31
C GLU A 100 12.86 6.35 -9.64
N ARG A 101 13.35 5.88 -10.79
CA ARG A 101 13.14 4.48 -11.22
C ARG A 101 13.85 3.50 -10.30
N ARG A 102 15.06 3.82 -9.83
CA ARG A 102 15.82 2.97 -8.90
C ARG A 102 15.10 2.87 -7.56
N ALA A 103 14.73 4.01 -6.98
CA ALA A 103 13.99 4.05 -5.71
C ALA A 103 12.69 3.24 -5.79
N LEU A 104 11.98 3.33 -6.92
CA LEU A 104 10.74 2.58 -7.12
C LEU A 104 10.96 1.06 -7.24
N ILE A 105 12.04 0.62 -7.89
CA ILE A 105 12.39 -0.81 -7.99
C ILE A 105 12.81 -1.33 -6.62
N GLU A 106 13.65 -0.58 -5.91
CA GLU A 106 14.13 -0.92 -4.56
C GLU A 106 12.96 -1.10 -3.58
N MET A 107 11.98 -0.20 -3.58
CA MET A 107 10.77 -0.34 -2.76
C MET A 107 9.90 -1.54 -3.14
N GLN A 108 9.80 -1.87 -4.43
CA GLN A 108 9.08 -3.08 -4.87
C GLN A 108 9.80 -4.35 -4.41
N ASP A 109 11.12 -4.35 -4.45
CA ASP A 109 11.95 -5.45 -3.96
C ASP A 109 11.81 -5.60 -2.43
N GLU A 110 11.85 -4.50 -1.67
CA GLU A 110 11.63 -4.50 -0.20
C GLU A 110 10.25 -4.99 0.20
N GLN A 111 9.21 -4.62 -0.55
CA GLN A 111 7.83 -5.05 -0.25
C GLN A 111 7.55 -6.49 -0.71
N GLY A 112 8.52 -7.18 -1.32
CA GLY A 112 8.31 -8.49 -1.92
C GLY A 112 7.27 -8.47 -3.06
N LEU A 113 6.98 -7.27 -3.57
CA LEU A 113 6.06 -7.02 -4.69
C LEU A 113 6.81 -6.98 -6.02
N ALA A 114 8.11 -7.27 -6.01
CA ALA A 114 8.96 -7.37 -7.18
C ALA A 114 8.22 -8.12 -8.30
N PRO A 115 7.90 -7.46 -9.43
CA PRO A 115 7.18 -8.10 -10.50
C PRO A 115 8.11 -9.10 -11.20
N GLU A 116 8.15 -10.34 -10.70
CA GLU A 116 8.78 -11.48 -11.40
C GLU A 116 8.25 -11.62 -12.85
N ALA A 117 7.04 -11.10 -13.10
CA ALA A 117 6.34 -11.17 -14.38
C ALA A 117 6.94 -10.31 -15.50
N THR A 118 7.58 -9.16 -15.22
CA THR A 118 8.12 -8.29 -16.29
C THR A 118 9.40 -8.90 -16.89
N ASN A 119 10.22 -9.55 -16.08
CA ASN A 119 11.52 -10.06 -16.54
C ASN A 119 11.40 -11.29 -17.45
N ARG A 120 10.37 -12.12 -17.32
CA ARG A 120 10.26 -13.36 -18.12
C ARG A 120 9.83 -13.10 -19.56
N GLN A 121 8.83 -12.25 -19.76
CA GLN A 121 8.38 -11.90 -21.11
C GLN A 121 9.37 -10.98 -21.82
N MET A 122 9.99 -10.04 -21.11
CA MET A 122 11.02 -9.17 -21.68
C MET A 122 12.28 -9.96 -22.08
N ARG A 123 12.72 -10.93 -21.25
CA ARG A 123 13.82 -11.86 -21.61
C ARG A 123 13.53 -12.62 -22.90
N ARG A 124 12.32 -13.16 -23.07
CA ARG A 124 11.94 -13.87 -24.30
C ARG A 124 11.98 -12.98 -25.55
N ARG A 125 11.59 -11.70 -25.43
CA ARG A 125 11.63 -10.74 -26.55
C ARG A 125 13.06 -10.39 -26.94
N LEU A 126 13.93 -10.12 -25.95
CA LEU A 126 15.36 -9.85 -26.17
C LEU A 126 16.09 -11.06 -26.76
N GLU A 127 15.74 -12.26 -26.31
CA GLU A 127 16.33 -13.51 -26.80
C GLU A 127 15.90 -13.83 -28.25
N LYS A 128 14.63 -13.59 -28.60
CA LYS A 128 14.15 -13.64 -30.00
C LYS A 128 14.88 -12.62 -30.88
N ALA A 129 14.95 -11.36 -30.45
CA ALA A 129 15.65 -10.31 -31.19
C ALA A 129 17.13 -10.64 -31.43
N ARG A 130 17.82 -11.22 -30.44
CA ARG A 130 19.20 -11.71 -30.61
C ARG A 130 19.30 -12.84 -31.64
N ARG A 131 18.40 -13.84 -31.59
CA ARG A 131 18.38 -14.95 -32.57
C ARG A 131 18.14 -14.44 -34.00
N ASP A 132 17.21 -13.51 -34.18
CA ASP A 132 16.88 -12.94 -35.49
C ASP A 132 18.03 -12.09 -36.04
N ALA A 133 18.75 -11.35 -35.18
CA ALA A 133 19.96 -10.63 -35.56
C ALA A 133 21.11 -11.56 -35.97
N GLN A 134 21.23 -12.72 -35.32
CA GLN A 134 22.24 -13.74 -35.65
C GLN A 134 21.96 -14.46 -36.97
N ARG A 135 20.68 -14.60 -37.37
CA ARG A 135 20.28 -15.21 -38.66
C ARG A 135 20.45 -14.28 -39.87
N LYS A 136 20.57 -12.97 -39.63
CA LYS A 136 20.73 -11.95 -40.67
C LYS A 136 22.18 -11.58 -40.98
N ARG A 137 23.14 -12.12 -40.20
CA ARG A 137 24.58 -12.10 -40.51
C ARG A 137 24.96 -13.38 -41.22
#